data_AF-A0A396ZXC4-F1
#
_entry.id   AF-A0A396ZXC4-F1
#
_cell.length_a   1.000
_cell.length_b   1.000
_cell.length_c   1.000
_cell.angle_alpha   90.00
_cell.angle_beta   90.00
_cell.angle_gamma   90.00
#
_symmetry.space_group_name_H-M   'P 1'
#
loop_
_entity.id
_entity.type
_entity.pdbx_description
1 polymer ?
#
loop_
_entity_poly.entity_id
_entity_poly.type
_entity_poly.pdbx_seq_one_letter_code
_entity_poly.pdbx_strand_id
1 'polypeptide(L)'
;MNKRVQDAEGFRGSVRYEGPIHSKNATTVYWGVEWDDPSRGKHNGESGGVRYFQAAHPTSGSFVLPEKVSLGTGIVDALHERYMQSEALDTRAAGHVGTASGSSKPIQLVGVHKIQYACSD
;
A
#
# COMPACT_ATOMS: atom_id res chain seq x y z
N MET A 1 -19.53 1.34 -4.30
CA MET A 1 -18.06 1.39 -4.41
C MET A 1 -17.49 0.94 -3.08
N ASN A 2 -16.90 -0.26 -3.02
CA ASN A 2 -16.41 -0.86 -1.77
C ASN A 2 -14.99 -0.33 -1.49
N LYS A 3 -14.88 0.79 -0.77
CA LYS A 3 -13.59 1.36 -0.36
C LYS A 3 -12.85 0.33 0.51
N ARG A 4 -11.59 0.02 0.16
CA ARG A 4 -10.72 -0.85 0.94
C ARG A 4 -9.96 -0.01 1.95
N VAL A 5 -9.82 -0.53 3.17
CA VAL A 5 -9.16 0.17 4.27
C VAL A 5 -8.14 -0.74 4.93
N GLN A 6 -7.11 -0.12 5.52
CA GLN A 6 -6.14 -0.77 6.38
C GLN A 6 -5.99 0.05 7.67
N ASP A 7 -5.94 -0.62 8.83
CA ASP A 7 -5.62 0.05 10.10
C ASP A 7 -4.11 0.12 10.36
N ALA A 8 -3.73 0.76 11.46
CA ALA A 8 -2.32 0.92 11.85
C ALA A 8 -1.63 -0.42 12.21
N GLU A 9 -2.40 -1.45 12.56
CA GLU A 9 -1.89 -2.80 12.87
C GLU A 9 -1.78 -3.67 11.61
N GLY A 10 -2.21 -3.15 10.46
CA GLY A 10 -2.10 -3.80 9.16
C GLY A 10 -3.32 -4.63 8.76
N PHE A 11 -4.37 -4.70 9.59
CA PHE A 11 -5.61 -5.41 9.25
C PHE A 11 -6.36 -4.70 8.14
N ARG A 12 -6.94 -5.50 7.24
CA ARG A 12 -7.63 -5.00 6.04
C ARG A 12 -9.12 -5.27 6.12
N GLY A 13 -9.88 -4.37 5.53
CA GLY A 13 -11.33 -4.46 5.49
C GLY A 13 -11.97 -3.65 4.37
N SER A 14 -13.28 -3.72 4.30
CA SER A 14 -14.12 -2.99 3.35
C SER A 14 -15.08 -2.07 4.11
N VAL A 15 -15.20 -0.82 3.66
CA VAL A 15 -16.22 0.10 4.17
C VAL A 15 -17.60 -0.37 3.68
N ARG A 16 -18.52 -0.59 4.62
CA ARG A 16 -19.91 -1.00 4.42
C ARG A 16 -20.92 0.09 4.80
N TYR A 17 -20.51 1.07 5.60
CA TYR A 17 -21.33 2.19 6.02
C TYR A 17 -20.47 3.45 6.17
N GLU A 18 -21.02 4.62 5.81
CA GLU A 18 -20.39 5.93 5.98
C GLU A 18 -21.45 6.90 6.48
N GLY A 19 -21.34 7.34 7.74
CA GLY A 19 -22.31 8.25 8.33
C GLY A 19 -22.27 8.30 9.86
N PRO A 20 -23.18 9.08 10.47
CA PRO A 20 -23.26 9.25 11.91
C PRO A 20 -23.88 8.06 12.63
N ILE A 21 -23.48 7.85 13.89
CA ILE A 21 -23.99 6.77 14.74
C ILE A 21 -24.71 7.36 15.93
N HIS A 22 -26.01 7.09 16.02
CA HIS A 22 -26.92 7.63 17.04
C HIS A 22 -26.43 7.37 18.48
N SER A 23 -25.89 6.17 18.74
CA SER A 23 -25.46 5.78 20.08
C SER A 23 -24.08 6.31 20.49
N LYS A 24 -23.39 7.06 19.62
CA LYS A 24 -22.04 7.60 19.89
C LYS A 24 -22.04 9.12 19.82
N ASN A 25 -22.08 9.67 18.61
CA ASN A 25 -22.12 11.10 18.34
C ASN A 25 -22.75 11.28 16.95
N ALA A 26 -23.91 11.95 16.91
CA ALA A 26 -24.68 12.13 15.68
C ALA A 26 -24.06 13.13 14.70
N THR A 27 -23.06 13.92 15.13
CA THR A 27 -22.38 14.92 14.30
C THR A 27 -21.11 14.36 13.64
N THR A 28 -20.56 13.27 14.18
CA THR A 28 -19.31 12.67 13.68
C THR A 28 -19.61 11.59 12.65
N VAL A 29 -18.94 11.64 11.49
CA VAL A 29 -19.01 10.58 10.49
C VAL A 29 -18.10 9.42 10.90
N TYR A 30 -18.68 8.23 10.98
CA TYR A 30 -17.97 6.98 11.19
C TYR A 30 -18.02 6.14 9.92
N TRP A 31 -16.98 5.33 9.73
CA TRP A 31 -16.99 4.26 8.75
C TRP A 31 -17.30 2.94 9.46
N GLY A 32 -18.37 2.29 9.04
CA GLY A 32 -18.63 0.89 9.36
C GLY A 32 -17.76 0.02 8.45
N VAL A 33 -16.78 -0.64 9.02
CA VAL A 33 -15.81 -1.48 8.32
C VAL A 33 -16.10 -2.93 8.65
N GLU A 34 -16.14 -3.76 7.62
CA GLU A 34 -16.06 -5.21 7.74
C GLU A 34 -14.62 -5.63 7.49
N TRP A 35 -14.00 -6.24 8.50
CA TRP A 35 -12.64 -6.77 8.41
C TRP A 35 -12.62 -8.11 7.69
N ASP A 36 -11.56 -8.35 6.93
CA ASP A 36 -11.33 -9.62 6.26
C ASP A 36 -11.04 -10.73 7.30
N ASP A 37 -10.36 -10.36 8.40
CA ASP A 37 -10.12 -11.23 9.55
C ASP A 37 -11.29 -11.11 10.56
N PRO A 38 -12.06 -12.19 10.79
CA PRO A 38 -13.19 -12.16 11.72
C PRO A 38 -12.82 -11.89 13.18
N SER A 39 -11.56 -12.08 13.58
CA SER A 39 -11.07 -11.84 14.94
C SER A 39 -10.84 -10.35 15.24
N ARG A 40 -10.73 -9.51 14.21
CA ARG A 40 -10.34 -8.10 14.33
C ARG A 40 -11.50 -7.17 14.73
N GLY A 41 -12.70 -7.49 14.29
CA GLY A 41 -13.87 -6.65 14.54
C GLY A 41 -14.43 -6.83 15.96
N LYS A 42 -15.61 -6.25 16.19
CA LYS A 42 -16.26 -6.22 17.51
C LYS A 42 -17.73 -6.62 17.46
N HIS A 43 -18.40 -6.42 16.31
CA HIS A 43 -19.84 -6.55 16.20
C HIS A 43 -20.28 -6.94 14.79
N ASN A 44 -21.58 -7.19 14.62
CA ASN A 44 -22.19 -7.59 13.36
C ASN A 44 -22.67 -6.40 12.48
N GLY A 45 -22.43 -5.16 12.92
CA GLY A 45 -22.82 -3.93 12.23
C GLY A 45 -23.99 -3.18 12.88
N GLU A 46 -24.39 -3.61 14.08
CA GLU A 46 -25.36 -2.93 14.94
C GLU A 46 -24.68 -2.08 16.03
N SER A 47 -25.27 -0.94 16.36
CA SER A 47 -24.86 -0.11 17.50
C SER A 47 -26.07 0.58 18.12
N GLY A 48 -26.30 0.34 19.42
CA GLY A 48 -27.43 0.92 20.15
C GLY A 48 -28.80 0.50 19.61
N GLY A 49 -28.96 -0.76 19.19
CA GLY A 49 -30.22 -1.31 18.66
C GLY A 49 -30.54 -0.91 17.21
N VAL A 50 -29.67 -0.12 16.57
CA VAL A 50 -29.81 0.26 15.15
C VAL A 50 -28.76 -0.45 14.31
N ARG A 51 -29.18 -1.12 13.25
CA ARG A 51 -28.31 -1.78 12.27
C ARG A 51 -27.91 -0.81 11.18
N TYR A 52 -26.59 -0.58 11.04
CA TYR A 52 -26.03 0.32 10.02
C TYR A 52 -25.52 -0.44 8.80
N PHE A 53 -25.01 -1.65 9.02
CA PHE A 53 -24.62 -2.58 7.96
C PHE A 53 -24.75 -4.03 8.44
N GLN A 54 -24.70 -4.98 7.51
CA GLN A 54 -24.64 -6.40 7.80
C GLN A 54 -23.22 -6.91 7.58
N ALA A 55 -22.54 -7.30 8.65
CA ALA A 55 -21.28 -8.03 8.56
C ALA A 55 -21.53 -9.52 8.26
N ALA A 56 -20.59 -10.16 7.56
CA ALA A 56 -20.61 -11.59 7.25
C ALA A 56 -20.37 -12.45 8.50
N HIS A 57 -19.59 -11.94 9.48
CA HIS A 57 -19.36 -12.61 10.75
C HIS A 57 -19.88 -11.77 11.92
N PRO A 58 -20.40 -12.38 13.00
CA PRO A 58 -20.90 -11.64 14.17
C PRO A 58 -19.87 -10.70 14.82
N THR A 59 -18.58 -10.93 14.57
CA THR A 59 -17.46 -10.19 15.14
C THR A 59 -16.58 -9.50 14.10
N SER A 60 -16.90 -9.54 12.80
CA SER A 60 -16.01 -8.95 11.78
C SER A 60 -16.24 -7.45 11.56
N GLY A 61 -17.28 -6.85 12.13
CA GLY A 61 -17.60 -5.43 11.95
C GLY A 61 -17.01 -4.52 13.03
N SER A 62 -16.58 -3.33 12.63
CA SER A 62 -16.19 -2.22 13.53
C SER A 62 -16.70 -0.88 13.02
N PHE A 63 -17.01 0.05 13.92
CA PHE A 63 -17.17 1.47 13.59
C PHE A 63 -15.90 2.24 13.93
N VAL A 64 -15.24 2.78 12.92
CA VAL A 64 -13.97 3.50 13.02
C VAL A 64 -14.10 4.95 12.54
N LEU A 65 -13.22 5.82 13.00
CA LEU A 65 -13.09 7.16 12.43
C LEU A 65 -12.28 7.05 11.13
N PRO A 66 -12.63 7.79 10.07
CA PRO A 66 -11.90 7.75 8.79
C PRO A 66 -10.40 8.01 8.96
N GLU A 67 -10.01 8.91 9.86
CA GLU A 67 -8.61 9.25 10.18
C GLU A 67 -7.79 8.09 10.78
N LYS A 68 -8.45 7.04 11.29
CA LYS A 68 -7.78 5.88 11.91
C LYS A 68 -7.46 4.75 10.94
N VAL A 69 -7.85 4.90 9.68
CA VAL A 69 -7.63 3.90 8.63
C VAL A 69 -7.12 4.57 7.37
N SER A 70 -6.21 3.90 6.66
CA SER A 70 -5.75 4.34 5.35
C SER A 70 -6.54 3.63 4.25
N LEU A 71 -6.77 4.30 3.12
CA LEU A 71 -7.38 3.68 1.93
C LEU A 71 -6.35 2.90 1.09
N GLY A 72 -5.10 2.84 1.55
CA GLY A 72 -3.96 2.43 0.74
C GLY A 72 -3.58 3.47 -0.32
N THR A 73 -2.55 3.12 -1.09
CA THR A 73 -2.03 3.92 -2.22
C THR A 73 -2.42 3.24 -3.53
N GLY A 74 -2.74 4.01 -4.57
CA GLY A 74 -3.08 3.46 -5.88
C GLY A 74 -1.89 2.70 -6.48
N ILE A 75 -2.17 1.71 -7.35
CA ILE A 75 -1.10 0.92 -7.98
C ILE A 75 -0.13 1.79 -8.78
N VAL A 76 -0.64 2.83 -9.46
CA VAL A 76 0.19 3.78 -10.22
C VAL A 76 1.13 4.53 -9.29
N ASP A 77 0.61 5.09 -8.21
CA ASP A 77 1.41 5.83 -7.23
C ASP A 77 2.47 4.92 -6.58
N ALA A 78 2.09 3.69 -6.21
CA ALA A 78 3.02 2.70 -5.66
C ALA A 78 4.11 2.27 -6.67
N LEU A 79 3.78 2.21 -7.96
CA LEU A 79 4.76 1.95 -9.03
C LEU A 79 5.71 3.13 -9.21
N HIS A 80 5.18 4.37 -9.20
CA HIS A 80 5.99 5.58 -9.26
C HIS A 80 7.01 5.62 -8.11
N GLU A 81 6.57 5.39 -6.87
CA GLU A 81 7.46 5.36 -5.71
C GLU A 81 8.55 4.30 -5.84
N ARG A 82 8.18 3.08 -6.24
CA ARG A 82 9.13 1.94 -6.26
C ARG A 82 10.10 1.96 -7.44
N TYR A 83 9.68 2.47 -8.60
CA TYR A 83 10.43 2.34 -9.86
C TYR A 83 10.91 3.66 -10.45
N MET A 84 10.34 4.82 -10.10
CA MET A 84 10.86 6.10 -10.62
C MET A 84 11.96 6.71 -9.75
N GLN A 85 12.18 6.20 -8.53
CA GLN A 85 13.34 6.58 -7.71
C GLN A 85 14.63 5.84 -8.09
N SER A 86 14.55 4.70 -8.82
CA SER A 86 15.73 3.90 -9.22
C SER A 86 16.40 4.39 -10.51
N GLU A 87 15.64 5.01 -11.43
CA GLU A 87 16.18 5.48 -12.72
C GLU A 87 17.16 6.66 -12.59
N ALA A 88 17.22 7.31 -11.43
CA ALA A 88 18.16 8.40 -11.17
C ALA A 88 19.58 7.92 -10.77
N LEU A 89 19.79 6.62 -10.51
CA LEU A 89 21.06 6.09 -10.01
C LEU A 89 21.80 5.13 -10.96
N ASP A 90 21.15 4.65 -12.03
CA ASP A 90 21.79 3.75 -13.01
C ASP A 90 22.50 4.47 -14.16
N THR A 91 22.43 5.80 -14.24
CA THR A 91 23.32 6.60 -15.11
C THR A 91 24.64 6.92 -14.39
N ARG A 92 25.12 6.03 -13.51
CA ARG A 92 26.50 6.09 -13.04
C ARG A 92 27.41 5.69 -14.19
N ALA A 93 27.80 6.72 -14.94
CA ALA A 93 28.80 6.71 -15.99
C ALA A 93 29.82 5.58 -15.75
N ALA A 94 29.91 4.63 -16.69
CA ALA A 94 30.84 3.52 -16.60
C ALA A 94 32.28 4.01 -16.84
N GLY A 95 32.76 4.96 -16.05
CA GLY A 95 34.08 5.56 -16.21
C GLY A 95 34.31 6.21 -17.58
N HIS A 96 35.52 6.72 -17.73
CA HIS A 96 36.05 7.22 -19.00
C HIS A 96 37.39 6.53 -19.25
N VAL A 97 37.70 6.21 -20.50
CA VAL A 97 39.00 5.66 -20.88
C VAL A 97 39.79 6.71 -21.64
N GLY A 98 41.03 6.96 -21.19
CA GLY A 98 41.99 7.77 -21.93
C GLY A 98 42.49 7.02 -23.15
N THR A 99 42.38 7.63 -24.32
CA THR A 99 43.00 7.13 -25.56
C THR A 99 44.44 7.63 -25.67
N ALA A 100 45.29 6.91 -26.41
CA ALA A 100 46.70 7.27 -26.61
C ALA A 100 46.91 8.67 -27.26
N SER A 101 45.87 9.24 -27.87
CA SER A 101 45.85 10.61 -28.41
C SER A 101 45.39 11.68 -27.41
N GLY A 102 45.20 11.34 -26.14
CA GLY A 102 44.77 12.26 -25.07
C GLY A 102 43.25 12.51 -25.00
N SER A 103 42.44 11.90 -25.88
CA SER A 103 40.98 12.06 -25.84
C SER A 103 40.32 11.08 -24.87
N SER A 104 39.31 11.55 -24.13
CA SER A 104 38.56 10.76 -23.14
C SER A 104 37.20 10.36 -23.73
N LYS A 105 36.86 9.06 -23.72
CA LYS A 105 35.57 8.57 -24.19
C LYS A 105 34.78 7.88 -23.07
N PRO A 106 33.46 8.15 -22.94
CA PRO A 106 32.62 7.48 -21.96
C PRO A 106 32.39 6.03 -22.38
N ILE A 107 32.41 5.10 -21.42
CA ILE A 107 32.00 3.71 -21.68
C ILE A 107 30.50 3.59 -21.42
N GLN A 108 29.82 2.87 -22.29
CA GLN A 108 28.44 2.43 -22.10
C GLN A 108 28.43 0.90 -22.06
N LEU A 109 28.08 0.32 -20.92
CA LEU A 109 28.00 -1.12 -20.74
C LEU A 109 26.65 -1.60 -21.26
N VAL A 110 26.65 -2.44 -22.30
CA VAL A 110 25.45 -3.05 -22.88
C VAL A 110 25.52 -4.58 -22.77
N GLY A 111 24.50 -5.20 -22.15
CA GLY A 111 24.28 -6.65 -22.22
C GLY A 111 25.04 -7.54 -21.23
N VAL A 112 25.38 -7.06 -20.02
CA VAL A 112 26.12 -7.85 -19.02
C VAL A 112 25.23 -8.86 -18.25
N HIS A 113 24.62 -9.81 -18.95
CA HIS A 113 23.88 -10.92 -18.33
C HIS A 113 24.34 -12.29 -18.84
N LYS A 114 25.65 -12.64 -18.72
CA LYS A 114 26.07 -14.06 -18.76
C LYS A 114 27.53 -14.38 -18.40
N ILE A 115 28.15 -13.79 -17.37
CA ILE A 115 29.43 -14.35 -16.86
C ILE A 115 29.47 -14.24 -15.33
N GLN A 116 28.72 -15.11 -14.67
CA GLN A 116 29.00 -15.44 -13.28
C GLN A 116 29.22 -16.95 -13.20
N TYR A 117 30.42 -17.30 -12.72
CA TYR A 117 30.89 -18.61 -12.28
C TYR A 117 31.18 -19.66 -13.37
N ALA A 118 32.33 -19.52 -14.02
CA ALA A 118 33.11 -20.67 -14.49
C ALA A 118 34.61 -20.37 -14.32
N CYS A 119 35.06 -20.22 -13.07
CA CYS A 119 36.41 -20.59 -12.66
C CYS A 119 36.48 -20.56 -11.12
N SER A 120 36.33 -21.72 -10.50
CA SER A 120 36.76 -21.99 -9.13
C SER A 120 37.17 -23.46 -9.14
N ASP A 121 38.50 -23.64 -9.15
CA ASP A 121 39.33 -24.87 -9.08
C ASP A 121 38.91 -26.12 -9.87
#